data_AF-A0A1C5J934-F1
#
_entry.id   AF-A0A1C5J934-F1
#
_cell.length_a   1.000
_cell.length_b   1.000
_cell.length_c   1.000
_cell.angle_alpha   90.00
_cell.angle_beta   90.00
_cell.angle_gamma   90.00
#
_symmetry.space_group_name_H-M   'P 1'
#
loop_
_entity.id
_entity.type
_entity.pdbx_description
1 polymer ?
#
loop_
_entity_poly.entity_id
_entity_poly.type
_entity_poly.pdbx_seq_one_letter_code
_entity_poly.pdbx_strand_id
1 'polypeptide(L)'
;MDVDLLLGAAEQGVVPGLDRVAAEVAEVLDVELREVSSSQRTFLGEDRRMRAWLSFHPEEKEPSLSHPFVLEVAAEQGAEEKVGLSVFEKLAKSGRFRVVLLLDSDCVRSTHFPCEDW
;
A
#
# COMPACT_ATOMS: atom_id res chain seq x y z
N MET A 1 8.96 11.91 6.47
CA MET A 1 8.48 11.72 5.10
C MET A 1 7.44 10.64 5.19
N ASP A 2 6.25 10.92 4.69
CA ASP A 2 5.14 9.99 4.69
C ASP A 2 5.26 9.09 3.45
N VAL A 3 5.05 7.79 3.62
CA VAL A 3 5.15 6.81 2.55
C VAL A 3 3.85 6.02 2.51
N ASP A 4 3.06 6.27 1.48
CA ASP A 4 1.79 5.58 1.29
C ASP A 4 1.84 4.80 -0.02
N LEU A 5 1.28 3.59 -0.01
CA LEU A 5 1.00 2.84 -1.22
C LEU A 5 -0.49 2.64 -1.38
N LEU A 6 -1.04 3.14 -2.48
CA LEU A 6 -2.42 2.89 -2.84
C LEU A 6 -2.51 1.59 -3.62
N LEU A 7 -3.37 0.66 -3.19
CA LEU A 7 -3.51 -0.65 -3.78
C LEU A 7 -4.90 -0.82 -4.41
N GLY A 8 -4.90 -1.29 -5.65
CA GLY A 8 -6.09 -1.78 -6.34
C GLY A 8 -5.86 -3.21 -6.81
N ALA A 9 -6.94 -3.94 -7.10
CA ALA A 9 -6.82 -5.26 -7.73
C ALA A 9 -6.17 -5.14 -9.12
N ALA A 10 -5.34 -6.10 -9.51
CA ALA A 10 -4.82 -6.17 -10.88
C ALA A 10 -5.93 -6.38 -11.92
N GLU A 11 -6.96 -7.16 -11.58
CA GLU A 11 -8.13 -7.39 -12.43
C GLU A 11 -9.10 -6.20 -12.35
N GLN A 12 -9.49 -5.66 -13.50
CA GLN A 12 -10.39 -4.51 -13.57
C GLN A 12 -11.80 -4.87 -13.08
N GLY A 13 -12.40 -3.97 -12.28
CA GLY A 13 -13.78 -4.11 -11.79
C GLY A 13 -13.96 -5.02 -10.58
N VAL A 14 -12.89 -5.67 -10.09
CA VAL A 14 -12.93 -6.48 -8.87
C VAL A 14 -12.41 -5.65 -7.69
N VAL A 15 -13.22 -5.56 -6.64
CA VAL A 15 -12.79 -5.01 -5.34
C VAL A 15 -12.75 -6.16 -4.34
N PRO A 16 -11.56 -6.75 -4.04
CA PRO A 16 -11.44 -7.79 -3.04
C PRO A 16 -11.82 -7.26 -1.65
N GLY A 17 -12.15 -8.15 -0.72
CA GLY A 17 -12.33 -7.76 0.69
C GLY A 17 -10.98 -7.44 1.34
N LEU A 18 -10.96 -6.53 2.33
CA LEU A 18 -9.76 -6.14 3.07
C LEU A 18 -8.99 -7.34 3.66
N ASP A 19 -9.69 -8.36 4.17
CA ASP A 19 -9.07 -9.59 4.70
C ASP A 19 -8.21 -10.32 3.65
N ARG A 20 -8.74 -10.41 2.42
CA ARG A 20 -8.04 -11.06 1.31
C ARG A 20 -6.81 -10.25 0.92
N VAL A 21 -6.96 -8.93 0.84
CA VAL A 21 -5.83 -8.03 0.54
C VAL A 21 -4.77 -8.10 1.63
N ALA A 22 -5.17 -8.11 2.91
CA ALA A 22 -4.25 -8.28 4.02
C ALA A 22 -3.46 -9.59 3.92
N ALA A 23 -4.13 -10.71 3.61
CA ALA A 23 -3.44 -11.98 3.42
C ALA A 23 -2.45 -11.95 2.23
N GLU A 24 -2.85 -11.37 1.10
CA GLU A 24 -2.00 -11.27 -0.09
C GLU A 24 -0.81 -10.30 0.12
N VAL A 25 -1.01 -9.17 0.81
CA VAL A 25 0.05 -8.21 1.16
C VAL A 25 1.03 -8.84 2.15
N ALA A 26 0.54 -9.55 3.16
CA ALA A 26 1.36 -10.29 4.13
C ALA A 26 2.30 -11.28 3.42
N GLU A 27 1.77 -12.07 2.47
CA GLU A 27 2.56 -13.02 1.69
C GLU A 27 3.62 -12.32 0.82
N VAL A 28 3.28 -11.22 0.15
CA VAL A 28 4.21 -10.50 -0.73
C VAL A 28 5.32 -9.80 0.06
N LEU A 29 4.99 -9.26 1.23
CA LEU A 29 5.96 -8.55 2.06
C LEU A 29 6.78 -9.49 2.96
N ASP A 30 6.37 -10.75 3.08
CA ASP A 30 6.94 -11.75 4.00
C ASP A 30 6.84 -11.29 5.46
N VAL A 31 5.65 -10.79 5.83
CA VAL A 31 5.32 -10.30 7.18
C VAL A 31 3.98 -10.87 7.63
N GLU A 32 3.77 -10.93 8.94
CA GLU A 32 2.45 -11.25 9.49
C GLU A 32 1.64 -9.95 9.65
N LEU A 33 0.48 -9.86 8.99
CA LEU A 33 -0.48 -8.78 9.20
C LEU A 33 -1.55 -9.21 10.21
N ARG A 34 -1.73 -8.43 11.27
CA ARG A 34 -2.74 -8.68 12.31
C ARG A 34 -3.68 -7.50 12.42
N GLU A 35 -4.98 -7.78 12.54
CA GLU A 35 -5.97 -6.73 12.79
C GLU A 35 -5.70 -6.07 14.15
N VAL A 36 -5.71 -4.74 14.18
CA VAL A 36 -5.49 -3.94 15.38
C VAL A 36 -6.75 -3.15 15.74
N SER A 37 -6.93 -2.87 17.03
CA SER A 37 -8.06 -2.06 17.50
C SER A 37 -7.83 -0.59 17.14
N SER A 38 -8.54 -0.10 16.11
CA SER A 38 -8.56 1.30 15.69
C SER A 38 -9.99 1.77 15.39
N SER A 39 -10.17 3.08 15.20
CA SER A 39 -11.46 3.67 14.80
C SER A 39 -11.96 3.14 13.46
N GLN A 40 -11.04 2.70 12.61
CA GLN A 40 -11.28 2.05 11.34
C GLN A 40 -10.63 0.66 11.34
N ARG A 41 -11.04 -0.19 10.41
CA ARG A 41 -10.50 -1.54 10.31
C ARG A 41 -9.12 -1.50 9.66
N THR A 42 -8.10 -1.87 10.43
CA THR A 42 -6.69 -1.75 10.03
C THR A 42 -5.91 -3.01 10.39
N PHE A 43 -5.00 -3.42 9.50
CA PHE A 43 -4.05 -4.49 9.74
C PHE A 43 -2.64 -3.93 9.90
N LEU A 44 -1.92 -4.36 10.93
CA LEU A 44 -0.53 -3.96 11.20
C LEU A 44 0.42 -5.13 10.96
N GLY A 45 1.53 -4.85 10.29
CA GLY A 45 2.67 -5.76 10.14
C GLY A 45 3.96 -5.03 10.43
N GLU A 46 4.93 -5.76 10.99
CA GLU A 46 6.24 -5.20 11.32
C GLU A 46 7.33 -6.22 11.01
N ASP A 47 8.43 -5.73 10.46
CA ASP A 47 9.69 -6.45 10.41
C ASP A 47 10.82 -5.58 10.99
N ARG A 48 12.08 -6.00 10.83
CA ARG A 48 13.23 -5.26 11.35
C ARG A 48 13.48 -3.91 10.67
N ARG A 49 12.85 -3.64 9.53
CA ARG A 49 13.11 -2.49 8.66
C ARG A 49 11.93 -1.53 8.57
N MET A 50 10.72 -2.04 8.77
CA MET A 50 9.51 -1.26 8.57
C MET A 50 8.35 -1.70 9.44
N ARG A 51 7.41 -0.77 9.64
CA ARG A 51 6.04 -1.05 10.06
C ARG A 51 5.09 -0.65 8.94
N ALA A 52 4.05 -1.44 8.74
CA ALA A 52 3.07 -1.21 7.70
C ALA A 52 1.64 -1.31 8.25
N TRP A 53 0.80 -0.33 7.91
CA TRP A 53 -0.63 -0.30 8.25
C TRP A 53 -1.44 -0.38 6.98
N LEU A 54 -2.28 -1.40 6.86
CA LEU A 54 -3.18 -1.59 5.74
C LEU A 54 -4.62 -1.28 6.16
N SER A 55 -5.28 -0.38 5.43
CA SER A 55 -6.64 0.06 5.69
C SER A 55 -7.43 0.28 4.38
N PHE A 56 -8.73 0.54 4.49
CA PHE A 56 -9.62 0.83 3.36
C PHE A 56 -10.12 2.27 3.46
N HIS A 57 -9.33 3.24 2.96
CA HIS A 57 -9.69 4.68 2.96
C HIS A 57 -9.25 5.39 1.68
N PRO A 58 -9.77 4.97 0.51
CA PRO A 58 -9.35 5.52 -0.77
C PRO A 58 -9.70 6.99 -0.95
N GLU A 59 -10.81 7.46 -0.36
CA GLU A 59 -11.33 8.82 -0.55
C GLU A 59 -10.41 9.92 -0.01
N GLU A 60 -9.54 9.61 0.95
CA GLU A 60 -8.61 10.60 1.53
C GLU A 60 -7.36 10.81 0.68
N LYS A 61 -7.05 9.85 -0.20
CA LYS A 61 -5.78 9.80 -0.96
C LYS A 61 -5.97 9.77 -2.47
N GLU A 62 -7.10 9.27 -2.98
CA GLU A 62 -7.36 9.13 -4.41
C GLU A 62 -8.81 9.52 -4.78
N PRO A 63 -9.01 10.51 -5.67
CA PRO A 63 -10.35 10.97 -6.04
C PRO A 63 -11.14 9.97 -6.91
N SER A 64 -10.46 9.05 -7.60
CA SER A 64 -11.08 8.11 -8.55
C SER A 64 -11.41 6.72 -7.96
N LEU A 65 -11.01 6.46 -6.70
CA LEU A 65 -11.24 5.21 -5.96
C LEU A 65 -10.78 3.95 -6.70
N SER A 66 -9.79 4.05 -7.59
CA SER A 66 -9.30 2.92 -8.37
C SER A 66 -8.36 2.01 -7.56
N HIS A 67 -7.85 2.52 -6.44
CA HIS A 67 -7.00 1.90 -5.44
C HIS A 67 -7.66 1.98 -4.05
N PRO A 68 -8.67 1.13 -3.78
CA PRO A 68 -9.47 1.16 -2.55
C PRO A 68 -8.70 0.97 -1.23
N PHE A 69 -7.43 0.60 -1.25
CA PHE A 69 -6.66 0.29 -0.04
C PHE A 69 -5.46 1.20 0.09
N VAL A 70 -5.14 1.57 1.33
CA VAL A 70 -3.95 2.35 1.67
C VAL A 70 -3.04 1.47 2.51
N LEU A 71 -1.79 1.36 2.10
CA LEU A 71 -0.71 0.74 2.86
C LEU A 71 0.29 1.83 3.27
N GLU A 72 0.16 2.31 4.49
CA GLU A 72 1.09 3.27 5.09
C GLU A 72 2.34 2.54 5.56
N VAL A 73 3.53 3.07 5.27
CA VAL A 73 4.81 2.45 5.61
C VAL A 73 5.66 3.41 6.43
N ALA A 74 6.05 3.00 7.63
CA ALA A 74 7.03 3.71 8.45
C ALA A 74 8.37 2.97 8.45
N ALA A 75 9.46 3.73 8.36
CA ALA A 75 10.83 3.23 8.44
C ALA A 75 11.69 4.15 9.32
N GLU A 76 12.95 3.78 9.54
CA GLU A 76 13.92 4.68 10.16
C GLU A 76 14.11 5.96 9.33
N GLN A 77 14.37 7.07 10.03
CA GLN A 77 14.58 8.36 9.38
C GLN A 77 15.76 8.32 8.39
N GLY A 78 15.53 8.77 7.17
CA GLY A 78 16.46 8.71 6.05
C GLY A 78 16.40 7.41 5.23
N ALA A 79 15.56 6.44 5.62
CA ALA A 79 15.37 5.19 4.91
C ALA A 79 13.97 5.06 4.27
N GLU A 80 13.06 6.00 4.52
CA GLU A 80 11.64 5.94 4.15
C GLU A 80 11.45 5.72 2.65
N GLU A 81 12.05 6.57 1.80
CA GLU A 81 11.97 6.45 0.34
C GLU A 81 12.48 5.08 -0.15
N LYS A 82 13.63 4.64 0.36
CA LYS A 82 14.24 3.37 -0.04
C LYS A 82 13.38 2.17 0.35
N VAL A 83 12.80 2.20 1.54
CA VAL A 83 11.87 1.16 2.01
C VAL A 83 10.59 1.20 1.19
N GLY A 84 10.00 2.37 0.97
CA GLY A 84 8.81 2.57 0.14
C GLY A 84 8.98 2.03 -1.28
N LEU A 85 10.09 2.36 -1.94
CA LEU A 85 10.44 1.83 -3.27
C LEU A 85 10.60 0.30 -3.24
N SER A 86 11.24 -0.24 -2.20
CA SER A 86 11.37 -1.70 -2.06
C SER A 86 10.02 -2.39 -1.88
N VAL A 87 9.10 -1.80 -1.12
CA VAL A 87 7.73 -2.31 -0.91
C VAL A 87 6.94 -2.25 -2.21
N PHE A 88 6.98 -1.10 -2.90
CA PHE A 88 6.37 -0.91 -4.22
C PHE A 88 6.84 -1.99 -5.20
N GLU A 89 8.14 -2.22 -5.30
CA GLU A 89 8.68 -3.21 -6.22
C GLU A 89 8.20 -4.64 -5.92
N LYS A 90 8.13 -5.03 -4.64
CA LYS A 90 7.62 -6.35 -4.24
C LYS A 90 6.15 -6.51 -4.66
N LEU A 91 5.32 -5.51 -4.35
CA LEU A 91 3.90 -5.52 -4.68
C LEU A 91 3.67 -5.51 -6.20
N ALA A 92 4.39 -4.66 -6.94
CA ALA A 92 4.32 -4.59 -8.39
C ALA A 92 4.75 -5.92 -9.05
N LYS A 93 5.87 -6.51 -8.61
CA LYS A 93 6.39 -7.78 -9.16
C LYS A 93 5.47 -8.97 -8.86
N SER A 94 4.62 -8.88 -7.83
CA SER A 94 3.65 -9.94 -7.55
C SER A 94 2.59 -10.10 -8.65
N GLY A 95 2.32 -9.05 -9.42
CA GLY A 95 1.25 -9.02 -10.42
C GLY A 95 -0.18 -9.08 -9.83
N ARG A 96 -0.32 -9.06 -8.50
CA ARG A 96 -1.62 -9.15 -7.81
C ARG A 96 -2.30 -7.79 -7.65
N PHE A 97 -1.51 -6.72 -7.69
CA PHE A 97 -1.94 -5.37 -7.37
C PHE A 97 -1.61 -4.38 -8.49
N ARG A 98 -2.50 -3.40 -8.68
CA ARG A 98 -2.16 -2.07 -9.16
C ARG A 98 -1.68 -1.27 -7.97
N VAL A 99 -0.55 -0.58 -8.11
CA VAL A 99 0.11 0.10 -7.00
C VAL A 99 0.47 1.51 -7.43
N VAL A 100 0.15 2.50 -6.58
CA VAL A 100 0.69 3.86 -6.65
C VAL A 100 1.52 4.09 -5.39
N LEU A 101 2.77 4.52 -5.55
CA LEU A 101 3.63 4.95 -4.46
C LEU A 101 3.56 6.47 -4.33
N LEU A 102 3.13 6.94 -3.16
CA LEU A 102 3.11 8.33 -2.77
C LEU A 102 4.22 8.60 -1.75
N LEU A 103 5.00 9.65 -1.98
CA LEU A 103 5.92 10.22 -0.99
C LEU A 103 5.44 11.61 -0.65
N ASP A 104 5.13 11.88 0.62
CA ASP A 104 4.53 13.15 1.06
C ASP A 104 3.30 13.56 0.21
N SER A 105 2.50 12.57 -0.21
CA SER A 105 1.32 12.68 -1.10
C SER A 105 1.59 12.90 -2.60
N ASP A 106 2.84 13.02 -3.03
CA ASP A 106 3.21 13.11 -4.45
C ASP A 106 3.40 11.72 -5.07
N CYS A 107 2.82 11.48 -6.25
CA CYS A 107 3.06 10.23 -7.00
C CYS A 107 4.48 10.17 -7.52
N VAL A 108 5.22 9.13 -7.12
CA VAL A 108 6.61 8.90 -7.56
C VAL A 108 6.72 7.67 -8.47
N ARG A 109 5.86 6.66 -8.25
CA ARG A 109 5.75 5.46 -9.09
C ARG A 109 4.30 5.00 -9.15
N SER A 110 3.91 4.46 -10.29
CA SER A 110 2.61 3.82 -10.46
C SER A 110 2.71 2.68 -11.47
N THR A 111 2.00 1.59 -11.21
CA THR A 111 1.87 0.46 -12.14
C THR A 111 0.62 0.58 -13.02
N HIS A 112 -0.22 1.59 -12.78
CA HIS A 112 -1.52 1.73 -13.42
C HIS A 112 -1.53 2.83 -14.48
N PHE A 113 -0.95 3.98 -14.18
CA PHE A 113 -0.88 5.16 -15.05
C PHE A 113 0.41 5.96 -14.78
N PRO A 114 0.87 6.82 -15.71
CA PRO A 114 2.01 7.72 -15.45
C PRO A 114 1.72 8.68 -14.29
N CYS A 115 2.67 8.91 -13.38
CA CYS A 115 2.46 9.84 -12.25
C CYS A 115 2.18 11.30 -12.67
N GLU A 116 2.43 11.67 -13.92
CA GLU A 116 2.06 12.98 -14.48
C GLU A 116 0.52 13.16 -14.57
N ASP A 117 -0.22 12.04 -14.57
CA ASP A 117 -1.68 11.99 -14.59
C ASP A 117 -2.30 11.87 -13.18
N TRP A 118 -1.47 11.97 -12.12
CA TRP A 118 -1.89 11.99 -10.71
C TRP A 118 -2.43 13.38 -10.31
#